data_AF-C0LE02-F1
#
_entry.id   AF-C0LE02-F1
#
_cell.length_a   1.000
_cell.length_b   1.000
_cell.length_c   1.000
_cell.angle_alpha   90.00
_cell.angle_beta   90.00
_cell.angle_gamma   90.00
#
_symmetry.space_group_name_H-M   'P 1'
#
loop_
_entity.id
_entity.type
_entity.pdbx_description
1 polymer ?
#
loop_
_entity_poly.entity_id
_entity_poly.type
_entity_poly.pdbx_seq_one_letter_code
_entity_poly.pdbx_strand_id
1 'polypeptide(L)'
;EYIDRQMNTPYAAGALWYMQGPFKADAAPEMGWQSKLVPKDIYRRGIAATDAWCKELKGQTFAAQDSATRDDLLKQLEAGTPQFDAVPAKLFFNLLLQNTKEGFFSDPIHGGNKGLVGWTLIGFPGARADFMDWVERNEQYPFPAVSIRGERA
;
A
#
# COMPACT_ATOMS: atom_id res chain seq x y z
N GLU A 1 7.73 -5.80 5.66
CA GLU A 1 6.97 -7.02 6.02
C GLU A 1 5.46 -6.86 5.91
N TYR A 2 4.89 -5.66 6.18
CA TYR A 2 3.44 -5.44 6.14
C TYR A 2 2.76 -6.03 4.89
N ILE A 3 3.20 -5.62 3.69
CA ILE A 3 2.59 -6.06 2.42
C ILE A 3 2.67 -7.59 2.30
N ASP A 4 3.84 -8.20 2.52
CA ASP A 4 4.00 -9.66 2.43
C ASP A 4 3.10 -10.41 3.42
N ARG A 5 2.96 -9.91 4.65
CA ARG A 5 2.05 -10.49 5.64
C ARG A 5 0.59 -10.36 5.18
N GLN A 6 0.18 -9.20 4.67
CA GLN A 6 -1.17 -8.99 4.13
C GLN A 6 -1.46 -9.93 2.96
N MET A 7 -0.47 -10.23 2.11
CA MET A 7 -0.61 -11.15 0.98
C MET A 7 -0.91 -12.61 1.38
N ASN A 8 -0.77 -12.94 2.67
CA ASN A 8 -1.08 -14.26 3.23
C ASN A 8 -2.41 -14.31 4.01
N THR A 9 -3.25 -13.26 3.93
CA THR A 9 -4.53 -13.18 4.65
C THR A 9 -5.74 -13.41 3.73
N PRO A 10 -6.96 -13.63 4.28
CA PRO A 10 -8.19 -13.72 3.48
C PRO A 10 -8.47 -12.49 2.61
N TYR A 11 -8.02 -11.30 3.02
CA TYR A 11 -8.10 -10.07 2.22
C TYR A 11 -7.41 -10.26 0.86
N ALA A 12 -6.18 -10.77 0.87
CA ALA A 12 -5.41 -10.91 -0.37
C ALA A 12 -5.93 -12.02 -1.29
N ALA A 13 -6.67 -12.98 -0.74
CA ALA A 13 -7.40 -13.98 -1.48
C ALA A 13 -8.77 -13.51 -1.99
N GLY A 14 -9.20 -12.28 -1.67
CA GLY A 14 -10.53 -11.76 -2.02
C GLY A 14 -11.68 -12.43 -1.26
N ALA A 15 -11.40 -13.20 -0.20
CA ALA A 15 -12.40 -13.95 0.55
C ALA A 15 -13.32 -13.05 1.39
N LEU A 16 -12.96 -11.77 1.55
CA LEU A 16 -13.76 -10.75 2.24
C LEU A 16 -14.57 -9.88 1.26
N TRP A 17 -14.49 -10.15 -0.04
CA TRP A 17 -15.09 -9.33 -1.10
C TRP A 17 -16.16 -10.11 -1.86
N TYR A 18 -17.11 -9.37 -2.45
CA TYR A 18 -18.02 -9.95 -3.43
C TYR A 18 -17.28 -10.12 -4.77
N MET A 19 -16.84 -11.35 -5.05
CA MET A 19 -16.04 -11.69 -6.25
C MET A 19 -16.85 -12.49 -7.29
N GLN A 20 -18.18 -12.40 -7.26
CA GLN A 20 -19.01 -12.97 -8.32
C GLN A 20 -19.19 -11.95 -9.45
N GLY A 21 -19.08 -12.43 -10.69
CA GLY A 21 -19.33 -11.60 -11.86
C GLY A 21 -20.81 -11.19 -12.00
N PRO A 22 -21.13 -10.36 -13.01
CA PRO A 22 -20.23 -9.87 -14.06
C PRO A 22 -19.30 -8.75 -13.57
N PHE A 23 -18.07 -8.75 -14.10
CA PHE A 23 -17.06 -7.70 -13.86
C PHE A 23 -17.10 -6.70 -15.01
N LYS A 24 -17.31 -5.41 -14.73
CA LYS A 24 -17.38 -4.35 -15.75
C LYS A 24 -16.23 -3.38 -15.61
N ALA A 25 -15.20 -3.54 -16.45
CA ALA A 25 -13.99 -2.72 -16.39
C ALA A 25 -14.24 -1.22 -16.66
N ASP A 26 -15.34 -0.90 -17.34
CA ASP A 26 -15.79 0.44 -17.70
C ASP A 26 -16.86 1.01 -16.75
N ALA A 27 -17.19 0.32 -15.66
CA ALA A 27 -18.17 0.84 -14.72
C ALA A 27 -17.66 2.10 -14.02
N ALA A 28 -18.60 2.93 -13.56
CA ALA A 28 -18.28 4.13 -12.82
C ALA A 28 -17.53 3.80 -11.51
N PRO A 29 -16.58 4.64 -11.05
CA PRO A 29 -15.78 4.38 -9.84
C PRO A 29 -16.61 4.12 -8.57
N GLU A 30 -17.81 4.67 -8.50
CA GLU A 30 -18.75 4.54 -7.39
C GLU A 30 -19.32 3.11 -7.27
N MET A 31 -19.17 2.29 -8.31
CA MET A 31 -19.66 0.90 -8.37
C MET A 31 -18.70 -0.10 -7.68
N GLY A 32 -17.69 0.40 -6.96
CA GLY A 32 -16.78 -0.41 -6.17
C GLY A 32 -15.84 -1.28 -7.00
N TRP A 33 -15.49 -2.45 -6.48
CA TRP A 33 -14.49 -3.33 -7.08
C TRP A 33 -15.04 -4.06 -8.31
N GLN A 34 -14.48 -3.78 -9.48
CA GLN A 34 -14.92 -4.34 -10.76
C GLN A 34 -13.89 -5.24 -11.43
N SER A 35 -12.79 -5.55 -10.74
CA SER A 35 -11.77 -6.46 -11.28
C SER A 35 -12.01 -7.89 -10.83
N LYS A 36 -11.80 -8.86 -11.73
CA LYS A 36 -11.74 -10.28 -11.37
C LYS A 36 -10.47 -10.65 -10.60
N LEU A 37 -9.48 -9.77 -10.59
CA LEU A 37 -8.21 -10.02 -9.91
C LEU A 37 -8.36 -9.75 -8.42
N VAL A 38 -7.78 -10.61 -7.60
CA VAL A 38 -7.63 -10.41 -6.16
C VAL A 38 -6.28 -9.76 -5.84
N PRO A 39 -6.08 -9.16 -4.66
CA PRO A 39 -4.84 -8.42 -4.36
C PRO A 39 -3.56 -9.23 -4.61
N LYS A 40 -3.50 -10.49 -4.18
CA LYS A 40 -2.30 -11.34 -4.39
C LYS A 40 -1.96 -11.52 -5.86
N ASP A 41 -2.97 -11.58 -6.74
CA ASP A 41 -2.79 -11.76 -8.17
C ASP A 41 -2.36 -10.45 -8.82
N ILE A 42 -2.90 -9.32 -8.36
CA ILE A 42 -2.48 -7.98 -8.79
C ILE A 42 -1.00 -7.77 -8.49
N TYR A 43 -0.54 -8.10 -7.28
CA TYR A 43 0.88 -7.98 -6.94
C TYR A 43 1.76 -8.88 -7.81
N ARG A 44 1.44 -10.17 -7.91
CA ARG A 44 2.24 -11.12 -8.71
C ARG A 44 2.34 -10.71 -10.17
N ARG A 45 1.21 -10.36 -10.78
CA ARG A 45 1.14 -9.95 -12.19
C ARG A 45 1.78 -8.58 -12.40
N GLY A 46 1.54 -7.65 -11.49
CA GLY A 46 2.03 -6.27 -11.58
C GLY A 46 3.54 -6.17 -11.43
N ILE A 47 4.13 -6.90 -10.48
CA ILE A 47 5.58 -6.99 -10.31
C ILE A 47 6.21 -7.60 -11.56
N ALA A 48 5.69 -8.75 -12.03
CA ALA A 48 6.24 -9.41 -13.20
C ALA A 48 6.15 -8.54 -14.48
N ALA A 49 5.02 -7.85 -14.67
CA ALA A 49 4.82 -6.95 -15.80
C ALA A 49 5.72 -5.72 -15.72
N THR A 50 5.88 -5.13 -14.52
CA THR A 50 6.78 -4.00 -14.31
C THR A 50 8.22 -4.38 -14.59
N ASP A 51 8.68 -5.54 -14.14
CA ASP A 51 10.04 -6.01 -14.41
C ASP A 51 10.28 -6.32 -15.89
N ALA A 52 9.32 -6.92 -16.58
CA ALA A 52 9.39 -7.14 -18.03
C ALA A 52 9.50 -5.80 -18.78
N TRP A 53 8.63 -4.86 -18.45
CA TRP A 53 8.62 -3.51 -19.02
C TRP A 53 9.93 -2.76 -18.77
N CYS A 54 10.48 -2.82 -17.55
CA CYS A 54 11.77 -2.21 -17.23
C CYS A 54 12.92 -2.85 -18.02
N LYS A 55 12.91 -4.17 -18.22
CA LYS A 55 13.91 -4.87 -19.04
C LYS A 55 13.84 -4.45 -20.50
N GLU A 56 12.64 -4.26 -21.05
CA GLU A 56 12.46 -3.79 -22.42
C GLU A 56 12.95 -2.35 -22.60
N LEU A 57 12.66 -1.46 -21.65
CA LEU A 57 13.05 -0.04 -21.75
C LEU A 57 14.52 0.24 -21.41
N LYS A 58 15.08 -0.47 -20.43
CA LYS A 58 16.34 -0.11 -19.76
C LYS A 58 17.30 -1.30 -19.57
N GLY A 59 16.92 -2.51 -19.98
CA GLY A 59 17.75 -3.71 -19.88
C GLY A 59 17.90 -4.32 -18.48
N GLN A 60 17.23 -3.77 -17.46
CA GLN A 60 17.31 -4.28 -16.08
C GLN A 60 15.94 -4.26 -15.40
N THR A 61 15.76 -5.10 -14.37
CA THR A 61 14.55 -5.12 -13.51
C THR A 61 14.35 -3.79 -12.78
N PHE A 62 13.13 -3.50 -12.33
CA PHE A 62 12.81 -2.26 -11.60
C PHE A 62 13.74 -2.03 -10.41
N ALA A 63 13.98 -3.08 -9.61
CA ALA A 63 14.81 -2.99 -8.41
C ALA A 63 16.30 -2.73 -8.67
N ALA A 64 16.78 -2.94 -9.90
CA ALA A 64 18.18 -2.73 -10.28
C ALA A 64 18.43 -1.30 -10.82
N GLN A 65 17.37 -0.55 -11.12
CA GLN A 65 17.47 0.83 -11.59
C GLN A 65 17.92 1.78 -10.47
N ASP A 66 18.51 2.91 -10.85
CA ASP A 66 18.83 3.99 -9.92
C ASP A 66 17.56 4.65 -9.36
N SER A 67 17.71 5.48 -8.32
CA SER A 67 16.56 6.11 -7.63
C SER A 67 15.74 7.01 -8.54
N ALA A 68 16.37 7.85 -9.35
CA ALA A 68 15.66 8.81 -10.20
C ALA A 68 14.87 8.07 -11.29
N THR A 69 15.46 7.03 -11.87
CA THR A 69 14.79 6.16 -12.84
C THR A 69 13.60 5.42 -12.20
N ARG A 70 13.75 4.88 -10.98
CA ARG A 70 12.62 4.24 -10.27
C ARG A 70 11.46 5.21 -10.03
N ASP A 71 11.75 6.44 -9.62
CA ASP A 71 10.72 7.46 -9.40
C ASP A 71 9.97 7.81 -10.70
N ASP A 72 10.69 7.94 -11.82
CA ASP A 72 10.06 8.18 -13.12
C ASP A 72 9.17 7.02 -13.56
N LEU A 73 9.66 5.78 -13.43
CA LEU A 73 8.88 4.58 -13.75
C LEU A 73 7.61 4.48 -12.88
N LEU A 74 7.70 4.81 -11.59
CA LEU A 74 6.55 4.85 -10.68
C LEU A 74 5.52 5.91 -11.10
N LYS A 75 5.95 7.10 -11.53
CA LYS A 75 5.05 8.14 -12.06
C LYS A 75 4.32 7.67 -13.33
N GLN A 76 5.01 6.94 -14.20
CA GLN A 76 4.39 6.36 -15.40
C GLN A 76 3.36 5.28 -15.04
N LEU A 77 3.64 4.43 -14.05
CA LEU A 77 2.68 3.46 -13.53
C LEU A 77 1.44 4.14 -12.92
N GLU A 78 1.64 5.23 -12.15
CA GLU A 78 0.56 6.05 -11.58
C GLU A 78 -0.33 6.66 -12.68
N ALA A 79 0.30 7.19 -13.73
CA ALA A 79 -0.40 7.72 -14.90
C ALA A 79 -1.12 6.63 -15.71
N GLY A 80 -0.76 5.36 -15.53
CA GLY A 80 -1.28 4.24 -16.32
C GLY A 80 -0.73 4.22 -17.75
N THR A 81 0.46 4.78 -17.97
CA THR A 81 1.10 4.84 -19.29
C THR A 81 1.46 3.46 -19.85
N PRO A 82 2.05 2.54 -19.06
CA PRO A 82 2.37 1.20 -19.56
C PRO A 82 1.11 0.39 -19.80
N GLN A 83 1.03 -0.26 -20.96
CA GLN A 83 -0.04 -1.20 -21.28
C GLN A 83 0.41 -2.61 -20.94
N PHE A 84 -0.16 -3.14 -19.87
CA PHE A 84 0.13 -4.48 -19.37
C PHE A 84 -1.06 -5.40 -19.69
N ASP A 85 -0.79 -6.53 -20.34
CA ASP A 85 -1.83 -7.49 -20.69
C ASP A 85 -2.45 -8.18 -19.46
N ALA A 86 -1.63 -8.41 -18.44
CA ALA A 86 -2.00 -9.26 -17.30
C ALA A 86 -2.77 -8.50 -16.19
N VAL A 87 -2.54 -7.20 -16.04
CA VAL A 87 -3.14 -6.35 -15.01
C VAL A 87 -3.00 -4.88 -15.40
N PRO A 88 -4.04 -4.04 -15.29
CA PRO A 88 -3.88 -2.61 -15.57
C PRO A 88 -2.80 -1.98 -14.68
N ALA A 89 -1.83 -1.26 -15.27
CA ALA A 89 -0.72 -0.66 -14.54
C ALA A 89 -1.19 0.24 -13.39
N LYS A 90 -2.21 1.07 -13.65
CA LYS A 90 -2.80 1.96 -12.65
C LYS A 90 -3.49 1.22 -11.51
N LEU A 91 -4.12 0.07 -11.78
CA LEU A 91 -4.73 -0.76 -10.73
C LEU A 91 -3.67 -1.32 -9.78
N PHE A 92 -2.56 -1.84 -10.35
CA PHE A 92 -1.43 -2.32 -9.56
C PHE A 92 -0.80 -1.20 -8.73
N PHE A 93 -0.50 -0.06 -9.35
CA PHE A 93 0.10 1.07 -8.66
C PHE A 93 -0.77 1.58 -7.50
N ASN A 94 -2.08 1.75 -7.73
CA ASN A 94 -2.99 2.22 -6.70
C ASN A 94 -3.04 1.27 -5.49
N LEU A 95 -3.07 -0.05 -5.72
CA LEU A 95 -3.03 -1.04 -4.64
C LEU A 95 -1.70 -0.97 -3.88
N LEU A 96 -0.58 -0.89 -4.59
CA LEU A 96 0.76 -0.76 -4.00
C LEU A 96 0.85 0.50 -3.14
N LEU A 97 0.39 1.64 -3.65
CA LEU A 97 0.42 2.91 -2.93
C LEU A 97 -0.47 2.88 -1.69
N GLN A 98 -1.68 2.30 -1.81
CA GLN A 98 -2.58 2.12 -0.68
C GLN A 98 -1.93 1.28 0.42
N ASN A 99 -1.44 0.07 0.11
CA ASN A 99 -0.84 -0.78 1.14
C ASN A 99 0.48 -0.22 1.68
N THR A 100 1.20 0.59 0.91
CA THR A 100 2.37 1.33 1.40
C THR A 100 1.96 2.34 2.46
N LYS A 101 0.90 3.13 2.23
CA LYS A 101 0.35 4.07 3.21
C LYS A 101 -0.17 3.35 4.44
N GLU A 102 -0.95 2.28 4.26
CA GLU A 102 -1.45 1.47 5.37
C GLU A 102 -0.30 0.88 6.20
N GLY A 103 0.73 0.33 5.56
CA GLY A 103 1.91 -0.17 6.26
C GLY A 103 2.68 0.92 6.98
N PHE A 104 2.84 2.10 6.37
CA PHE A 104 3.57 3.22 6.96
C PHE A 104 2.87 3.80 8.20
N PHE A 105 1.54 3.74 8.27
CA PHE A 105 0.75 4.28 9.39
C PHE A 105 0.10 3.22 10.28
N SER A 106 0.33 1.92 10.04
CA SER A 106 -0.14 0.84 10.92
C SER A 106 0.62 0.78 12.25
N ASP A 107 0.10 0.05 13.24
CA ASP A 107 0.90 -0.33 14.40
C ASP A 107 2.04 -1.30 13.98
N PRO A 108 3.26 -1.18 14.55
CA PRO A 108 4.39 -2.06 14.21
C PRO A 108 4.10 -3.55 14.34
N ILE A 109 3.13 -3.96 15.16
CA ILE A 109 2.70 -5.36 15.29
C ILE A 109 2.30 -5.99 13.93
N HIS A 110 1.83 -5.17 12.98
CA HIS A 110 1.43 -5.61 11.66
C HIS A 110 2.61 -5.73 10.66
N GLY A 111 3.85 -5.45 11.09
CA GLY A 111 5.05 -5.52 10.24
C GLY A 111 5.31 -4.26 9.40
N GLY A 112 4.65 -3.16 9.74
CA GLY A 112 4.80 -1.82 9.16
C GLY A 112 5.41 -0.84 10.17
N ASN A 113 5.37 0.46 9.83
CA ASN A 113 5.69 1.60 10.72
C ASN A 113 6.85 1.37 11.70
N LYS A 114 7.97 0.85 11.20
CA LYS A 114 9.09 0.42 12.04
C LYS A 114 9.62 1.61 12.86
N GLY A 115 9.75 1.43 14.17
CA GLY A 115 10.19 2.50 15.07
C GLY A 115 9.20 3.65 15.18
N LEU A 116 7.93 3.44 14.82
CA LEU A 116 6.85 4.42 14.98
C LEU A 116 7.08 5.73 14.21
N VAL A 117 7.92 5.68 13.16
CA VAL A 117 8.33 6.85 12.37
C VAL A 117 7.14 7.53 11.71
N GLY A 118 6.20 6.76 11.15
CA GLY A 118 5.00 7.31 10.52
C GLY A 118 4.10 8.03 11.53
N TRP A 119 3.96 7.48 12.74
CA TRP A 119 3.17 8.12 13.81
C TRP A 119 3.85 9.37 14.36
N THR A 120 5.18 9.32 14.53
CA THR A 120 5.98 10.46 14.96
C THR A 120 5.89 11.61 13.96
N LEU A 121 5.95 11.30 12.66
CA LEU A 121 5.85 12.28 11.57
C LEU A 121 4.54 13.08 11.63
N ILE A 122 3.42 12.42 11.93
CA ILE A 122 2.09 13.05 11.96
C ILE A 122 1.66 13.51 13.35
N GLY A 123 2.52 13.35 14.37
CA GLY A 123 2.19 13.66 15.76
C GLY A 123 1.11 12.76 16.38
N PHE A 124 0.93 11.54 15.85
CA PHE A 124 -0.03 10.59 16.42
C PHE A 124 0.55 9.93 17.68
N PRO A 125 -0.14 10.00 18.84
CA PRO A 125 0.36 9.51 20.13
C PRO A 125 0.42 7.98 20.24
N GLY A 126 -0.16 7.24 19.30
CA GLY A 126 -0.22 5.79 19.32
C GLY A 126 -1.32 5.24 20.24
N ALA A 127 -1.18 3.99 20.66
CA ALA A 127 -2.14 3.23 21.47
C ALA A 127 -2.09 3.61 22.96
N ARG A 128 -2.15 4.91 23.26
CA ARG A 128 -2.16 5.44 24.63
C ARG A 128 -3.59 5.51 25.19
N ALA A 129 -3.83 4.80 26.30
CA ALA A 129 -5.14 4.77 26.95
C ALA A 129 -5.54 6.12 27.57
N ASP A 130 -4.56 6.91 27.99
CA ASP A 130 -4.70 8.21 28.66
C ASP A 130 -4.81 9.40 27.70
N PHE A 131 -4.91 9.17 26.39
CA PHE A 131 -4.97 10.25 25.39
C PHE A 131 -6.27 11.07 25.46
N MET A 132 -7.37 10.49 25.94
CA MET A 132 -8.70 11.11 25.90
C MET A 132 -8.77 12.46 26.62
N ASP A 133 -8.03 12.62 27.74
CA ASP A 133 -8.00 13.88 28.52
C ASP A 133 -7.25 15.03 27.80
N TRP A 134 -6.58 14.73 26.69
CA TRP A 134 -5.77 15.68 25.92
C TRP A 134 -6.45 16.18 24.64
N VAL A 135 -7.41 15.42 24.10
CA VAL A 135 -8.03 15.68 22.78
C VAL A 135 -8.67 17.06 22.70
N GLU A 136 -9.22 17.56 23.80
CA GLU A 136 -9.95 18.85 23.83
C GLU A 136 -9.03 20.08 23.95
N ARG A 137 -7.73 19.89 24.18
CA ARG A 137 -6.82 20.99 24.56
C ARG A 137 -6.30 21.81 23.38
N ASN A 138 -6.51 21.36 22.14
CA ASN A 138 -5.89 21.93 20.93
C ASN A 138 -4.37 22.18 21.10
N GLU A 139 -3.72 21.33 21.89
CA GLU A 139 -2.30 21.38 22.23
C GLU A 139 -1.61 20.14 21.70
N GLN A 140 -0.35 20.27 21.30
CA GLN A 140 0.45 19.13 20.89
C GLN A 140 0.63 18.15 22.06
N TYR A 141 0.41 16.86 21.80
CA TYR A 141 0.62 15.83 22.81
C TYR A 141 2.11 15.73 23.19
N PRO A 142 2.47 15.78 24.49
CA PRO A 142 3.86 16.02 24.90
C PRO A 142 4.73 14.75 24.92
N PHE A 143 4.13 13.56 24.80
CA PHE A 143 4.88 12.31 24.91
C PHE A 143 5.05 11.60 23.56
N PRO A 144 6.14 10.84 23.38
CA PRO A 144 6.37 10.04 22.19
C PRO A 144 5.24 9.03 21.92
N ALA A 145 5.12 8.63 20.65
CA ALA A 145 4.18 7.62 20.22
C ALA A 145 4.44 6.28 20.93
N VAL A 146 3.37 5.52 21.21
CA VAL A 146 3.44 4.20 21.85
C VAL A 146 2.71 3.16 21.02
N SER A 147 3.36 2.05 20.68
CA SER A 147 2.72 0.90 20.02
C SER A 147 1.79 0.13 20.96
N ILE A 148 0.95 -0.73 20.41
CA ILE A 148 0.14 -1.71 21.15
C ILE A 148 1.01 -2.61 22.05
N ARG A 149 2.27 -2.88 21.65
CA ARG A 149 3.23 -3.68 22.44
C ARG A 149 3.98 -2.87 23.50
N GLY A 150 3.75 -1.56 23.59
CA GLY A 150 4.42 -0.66 24.53
C GLY A 150 5.77 -0.12 24.06
N GLU A 151 6.20 -0.44 22.83
CA GLU A 151 7.37 0.19 22.19
C GLU A 151 7.15 1.71 22.08
N ARG A 152 8.21 2.49 22.24
CA ARG A 152 8.17 3.97 22.21
C ARG A 152 9.09 4.49 21.12
N ALA A 153 8.67 5.57 20.46
CA ALA A 153 9.47 6.29 19.47
C ALA A 153 10.67 6.97 20.12
#